data_AF-A0A6J7U5Y8-F1
#
_entry.id   AF-A0A6J7U5Y8-F1
#
_cell.length_a   1.000
_cell.length_b   1.000
_cell.length_c   1.000
_cell.angle_alpha   90.00
_cell.angle_beta   90.00
_cell.angle_gamma   90.00
#
_symmetry.space_group_name_H-M   'P 1'
#
loop_
_entity.id
_entity.type
_entity.pdbx_description
1 polymer ?
#
loop_
_entity_poly.entity_id
_entity_poly.type
_entity_poly.pdbx_seq_one_letter_code
_entity_poly.pdbx_strand_id
1 'polypeptide(L)'
;MASEWGNRSPVAVEVPFAAVLGGVLIRGRIDAVYEINGRFEVIDWKTGATTLGESAAVQLAVYRLAWAKLKGIDPALVSAAFHYVPISKTDRPADLLSEAQLIALITGAS
;
A
#
# COMPACT_ATOMS: atom_id res chain seq x y z
N MET A 1 -11.99 18.94 -10.87
CA MET A 1 -10.52 18.90 -10.85
C MET A 1 -10.12 17.45 -11.06
N ALA A 2 -9.39 17.14 -12.14
CA ALA A 2 -8.95 15.77 -12.40
C ALA A 2 -7.72 15.48 -11.52
N SER A 3 -7.81 14.51 -10.63
CA SER A 3 -6.64 14.02 -9.88
C SER A 3 -5.73 13.23 -10.82
N GLU A 4 -4.45 13.08 -10.43
CA GLU A 4 -3.46 12.23 -11.13
C GLU A 4 -4.00 10.84 -11.48
N TRP A 5 -4.87 10.31 -10.61
CA TRP A 5 -5.47 8.99 -10.70
C TRP A 5 -6.80 8.97 -11.47
N GLY A 6 -7.51 10.10 -11.57
CA GLY A 6 -8.81 10.18 -12.23
C GLY A 6 -8.78 9.89 -13.74
N ASN A 7 -7.61 10.02 -14.37
CA ASN A 7 -7.42 9.73 -15.80
C ASN A 7 -6.71 8.38 -16.04
N ARG A 8 -6.35 7.64 -14.99
CA ARG A 8 -5.69 6.33 -15.09
C ARG A 8 -6.70 5.23 -14.81
N SER A 9 -6.59 4.11 -15.53
CA SER A 9 -7.37 2.91 -15.22
C SER A 9 -6.58 2.02 -14.26
N PRO A 10 -7.12 1.68 -13.08
CA PRO A 10 -6.49 0.72 -12.20
C PRO A 10 -6.54 -0.68 -12.82
N VAL A 11 -5.50 -1.48 -12.58
CA VAL A 11 -5.47 -2.91 -12.97
C VAL A 11 -6.25 -3.78 -12.00
N ALA A 12 -6.49 -3.29 -10.78
CA ALA A 12 -7.35 -3.93 -9.80
C ALA A 12 -7.91 -2.90 -8.81
N VAL A 13 -9.13 -3.16 -8.33
CA VAL A 13 -9.81 -2.34 -7.31
C VAL A 13 -10.41 -3.23 -6.24
N GLU A 14 -10.48 -2.72 -5.02
CA GLU A 14 -11.11 -3.38 -3.87
C GLU A 14 -10.63 -4.82 -3.64
N VAL A 15 -9.32 -5.05 -3.74
CA VAL A 15 -8.72 -6.39 -3.70
C VAL A 15 -8.63 -6.89 -2.25
N PRO A 16 -9.40 -7.91 -1.85
CA PRO A 16 -9.26 -8.49 -0.53
C PRO A 16 -7.94 -9.26 -0.42
N PHE A 17 -7.33 -9.26 0.76
CA PHE A 17 -6.17 -10.09 1.03
C PHE A 17 -6.19 -10.68 2.44
N ALA A 18 -5.47 -11.79 2.58
CA ALA A 18 -5.09 -12.36 3.85
C ALA A 18 -3.60 -12.71 3.76
N ALA A 19 -2.82 -12.27 4.75
CA ALA A 19 -1.39 -12.51 4.82
C ALA A 19 -1.02 -12.95 6.23
N VAL A 20 -0.10 -13.92 6.35
CA VAL A 20 0.52 -14.27 7.63
C VAL A 20 1.88 -13.60 7.69
N LEU A 21 2.09 -12.74 8.68
CA LEU A 21 3.37 -12.08 8.98
C LEU A 21 3.78 -12.44 10.40
N GLY A 22 4.93 -13.10 10.58
CA GLY A 22 5.42 -13.45 11.92
C GLY A 22 4.46 -14.36 12.71
N GLY A 23 3.68 -15.20 12.02
CA GLY A 23 2.64 -16.03 12.65
C GLY A 23 1.31 -15.31 12.93
N VAL A 24 1.22 -14.00 12.68
CA VAL A 24 -0.01 -13.21 12.85
C VAL A 24 -0.76 -13.12 11.52
N LEU A 25 -2.05 -13.48 11.55
CA LEU A 25 -2.92 -13.35 10.39
C LEU A 25 -3.46 -11.93 10.27
N ILE A 26 -3.11 -11.26 9.19
CA ILE A 26 -3.59 -9.93 8.82
C ILE A 26 -4.55 -10.05 7.65
N ARG A 27 -5.69 -9.37 7.76
CA ARG A 27 -6.69 -9.27 6.71
C ARG A 27 -6.94 -7.81 6.37
N GLY A 28 -7.24 -7.54 5.12
CA GLY A 28 -7.56 -6.20 4.66
C GLY A 28 -8.04 -6.17 3.23
N ARG A 29 -8.14 -4.96 2.70
CA ARG A 29 -8.52 -4.69 1.32
C ARG A 29 -7.62 -3.58 0.79
N ILE A 30 -7.10 -3.78 -0.41
CA ILE A 30 -6.37 -2.77 -1.16
C ILE A 30 -7.38 -2.01 -2.01
N ASP A 31 -7.42 -0.68 -1.91
CA ASP A 31 -8.45 0.09 -2.62
C ASP A 31 -8.24 0.08 -4.13
N ALA A 32 -7.03 0.37 -4.60
CA ALA A 32 -6.68 0.34 -6.01
C ALA A 32 -5.22 -0.02 -6.24
N VAL A 33 -4.96 -0.65 -7.38
CA VAL A 33 -3.61 -0.90 -7.88
C VAL A 33 -3.52 -0.42 -9.31
N TYR A 34 -2.46 0.32 -9.61
CA TYR A 34 -2.15 0.79 -10.95
C TYR A 34 -0.89 0.14 -11.45
N GLU A 35 -0.82 -0.13 -12.74
CA GLU A 35 0.42 -0.51 -13.41
C GLU A 35 0.99 0.71 -14.14
N ILE A 36 2.26 0.98 -13.93
CA ILE A 36 2.98 2.12 -14.48
C ILE A 36 4.33 1.61 -14.98
N ASN A 37 4.48 1.54 -16.31
CA ASN A 37 5.73 1.11 -16.96
C ASN A 37 6.25 -0.25 -16.44
N GLY A 38 5.36 -1.23 -16.27
CA GLY A 38 5.70 -2.58 -15.78
C GLY A 38 5.98 -2.69 -14.28
N ARG A 39 5.73 -1.63 -13.51
CA ARG A 39 5.74 -1.62 -12.04
C ARG A 39 4.33 -1.37 -11.51
N PHE A 40 4.08 -1.76 -10.27
CA PHE A 40 2.78 -1.56 -9.63
C PHE A 40 2.85 -0.47 -8.56
N GLU A 41 1.82 0.35 -8.48
CA GLU A 41 1.64 1.33 -7.40
C GLU A 41 0.27 1.08 -6.74
N VAL A 42 0.31 0.74 -5.45
CA VAL A 42 -0.88 0.58 -4.61
C VAL A 42 -1.33 1.95 -4.11
N ILE A 43 -2.62 2.27 -4.28
CA ILE A 43 -3.23 3.51 -3.82
C ILE A 43 -4.31 3.21 -2.79
N ASP A 44 -4.19 3.84 -1.63
CA ASP A 44 -5.22 3.91 -0.59
C ASP A 44 -5.81 5.33 -0.57
N TRP A 45 -7.13 5.44 -0.68
CA TRP A 45 -7.82 6.72 -0.82
C TRP A 45 -8.17 7.29 0.55
N LYS A 46 -7.73 8.52 0.81
CA LYS A 46 -8.10 9.27 2.00
C LYS A 46 -9.11 10.34 1.67
N THR A 47 -10.25 10.27 2.36
CA THR A 47 -11.33 11.27 2.28
C THR A 47 -11.13 12.44 3.23
N GLY A 48 -10.24 12.30 4.23
CA GLY A 48 -9.76 13.41 5.06
C GLY A 48 -8.56 14.15 4.43
N ALA A 49 -8.16 15.27 5.02
CA ALA A 49 -7.01 16.07 4.54
C ALA A 49 -5.75 15.95 5.44
N THR A 50 -5.87 15.29 6.60
CA THR A 50 -4.77 15.14 7.56
C THR A 50 -3.79 14.07 7.08
N THR A 51 -2.53 14.45 6.86
CA THR A 51 -1.45 13.48 6.61
C THR A 51 -1.28 12.56 7.80
N LEU A 52 -1.17 11.27 7.55
CA LEU A 52 -1.06 10.27 8.61
C LEU A 52 0.39 10.12 9.06
N GLY A 53 0.60 9.78 10.33
CA GLY A 53 1.93 9.54 10.90
C GLY A 53 2.52 8.17 10.54
N GLU A 54 3.61 7.79 11.21
CA GLU A 54 4.40 6.58 10.94
C GLU A 54 3.58 5.28 10.92
N SER A 55 2.52 5.18 11.74
CA SER A 55 1.62 4.03 11.77
C SER A 55 0.90 3.79 10.44
N ALA A 56 0.73 4.80 9.60
CA ALA A 56 0.13 4.65 8.28
C ALA A 56 1.12 4.17 7.22
N ALA A 57 2.42 4.42 7.38
CA ALA A 57 3.44 3.81 6.53
C ALA A 57 3.48 2.28 6.70
N VAL A 58 3.19 1.78 7.90
CA VAL A 58 3.03 0.34 8.17
C VAL A 58 1.90 -0.26 7.33
N GLN A 59 0.75 0.41 7.25
CA GLN A 59 -0.38 -0.04 6.43
C GLN A 59 0.01 -0.17 4.94
N LEU A 60 0.68 0.85 4.38
CA LEU A 60 1.13 0.83 2.99
C LEU A 60 2.17 -0.27 2.74
N ALA A 61 3.08 -0.51 3.68
CA ALA A 61 4.05 -1.60 3.60
C ALA A 61 3.36 -2.98 3.57
N VAL A 62 2.31 -3.17 4.39
CA VAL A 62 1.50 -4.40 4.37
C VAL A 62 0.78 -4.55 3.01
N TYR A 63 0.18 -3.49 2.49
CA TYR A 63 -0.54 -3.54 1.20
C TYR A 63 0.39 -3.83 0.02
N ARG A 64 1.56 -3.20 0.01
CA ARG A 64 2.64 -3.47 -0.94
C ARG A 64 3.00 -4.96 -0.95
N LEU A 65 3.27 -5.52 0.22
CA LEU A 65 3.63 -6.94 0.34
C LEU A 65 2.47 -7.86 -0.03
N ALA A 66 1.24 -7.52 0.36
CA ALA A 66 0.06 -8.30 0.02
C ALA A 66 -0.12 -8.39 -1.50
N TRP A 67 -0.02 -7.27 -2.22
CA TRP A 67 -0.10 -7.29 -3.68
C TRP A 67 1.02 -8.11 -4.32
N ALA A 68 2.26 -7.91 -3.89
CA ALA A 68 3.42 -8.65 -4.38
C ALA A 68 3.22 -10.18 -4.22
N LYS A 69 2.74 -10.61 -3.05
CA LYS A 69 2.43 -12.03 -2.77
C LYS A 69 1.28 -12.55 -3.63
N LEU A 70 0.19 -11.80 -3.78
CA LEU A 70 -0.95 -12.19 -4.62
C LEU A 70 -0.56 -12.37 -6.09
N LYS A 71 0.41 -11.59 -6.58
CA LYS A 71 0.93 -11.68 -7.95
C LYS A 71 2.13 -12.59 -8.11
N GLY A 72 2.73 -13.07 -7.02
CA GLY A 72 3.95 -13.88 -7.08
C GLY A 72 5.15 -13.11 -7.64
N ILE A 73 5.27 -11.83 -7.33
CA ILE A 73 6.32 -10.93 -7.83
C ILE A 73 7.19 -10.37 -6.70
N ASP A 74 8.36 -9.84 -7.05
CA ASP A 74 9.24 -9.15 -6.09
C ASP A 74 8.55 -7.88 -5.54
N PRO A 75 8.45 -7.71 -4.20
CA PRO A 75 7.97 -6.47 -3.59
C PRO A 75 8.69 -5.20 -4.05
N ALA A 76 9.92 -5.27 -4.56
CA ALA A 76 10.65 -4.13 -5.13
C ALA A 76 10.02 -3.60 -6.43
N LEU A 77 9.11 -4.36 -7.05
CA LEU A 77 8.31 -3.94 -8.21
C LEU A 77 7.02 -3.21 -7.80
N VAL A 78 6.75 -3.08 -6.50
CA VAL A 78 5.52 -2.52 -5.96
C VAL A 78 5.84 -1.33 -5.04
N SER A 79 5.34 -0.14 -5.39
CA SER A 79 5.27 1.03 -4.50
C SER A 79 3.87 1.13 -3.86
N ALA A 80 3.71 1.97 -2.85
CA ALA A 80 2.41 2.26 -2.26
C ALA A 80 2.32 3.71 -1.79
N ALA A 81 1.13 4.31 -1.90
CA ALA A 81 0.91 5.71 -1.58
C ALA A 81 -0.50 5.96 -1.02
N PHE A 82 -0.64 7.03 -0.26
CA PHE A 82 -1.94 7.59 0.08
C PHE A 82 -2.33 8.67 -0.92
N HIS A 83 -3.58 8.66 -1.40
CA HIS A 83 -4.12 9.76 -2.16
C HIS A 83 -5.23 10.49 -1.38
N TYR A 84 -4.94 11.72 -0.98
CA TYR A 84 -5.85 12.60 -0.26
C TYR A 84 -6.76 13.33 -1.26
N VAL A 85 -7.97 12.82 -1.44
CA VAL A 85 -8.94 13.30 -2.44
C VAL A 85 -9.27 14.79 -2.27
N PRO A 86 -9.55 15.33 -1.07
CA PRO A 86 -9.97 16.73 -0.92
C PRO A 86 -8.91 17.75 -1.36
N ILE A 87 -7.63 17.40 -1.22
CA ILE A 87 -6.49 18.27 -1.53
C ILE A 87 -5.72 17.82 -2.78
N SER A 88 -6.19 16.77 -3.45
CA SER A 88 -5.56 16.14 -4.62
C SER A 88 -4.04 15.90 -4.45
N LYS A 89 -3.63 15.46 -3.25
CA LYS A 89 -2.23 15.19 -2.91
C LYS A 89 -1.97 13.70 -2.81
N THR A 90 -0.95 13.20 -3.50
CA THR A 90 -0.44 11.83 -3.32
C THR A 90 0.80 11.86 -2.44
N ASP A 91 0.75 11.18 -1.30
CA ASP A 91 1.88 11.02 -0.38
C ASP A 91 2.52 9.65 -0.59
N ARG A 92 3.81 9.65 -0.96
CA ARG A 92 4.60 8.47 -1.35
C ARG A 92 5.76 8.30 -0.37
N PRO A 93 5.57 7.53 0.72
CA PRO A 93 6.68 7.24 1.64
C PRO A 93 7.81 6.52 0.91
N ALA A 94 9.03 7.05 1.00
CA ALA A 94 10.20 6.45 0.33
C ALA A 94 10.65 5.15 1.00
N ASP A 95 10.55 5.08 2.32
CA ASP A 95 11.11 4.00 3.15
C ASP A 95 10.00 3.12 3.75
N LEU A 96 9.23 2.46 2.88
CA LEU A 96 8.28 1.45 3.35
C LEU A 96 9.02 0.25 3.93
N LEU A 97 8.57 -0.19 5.11
CA LEU A 97 9.16 -1.32 5.82
C LEU A 97 9.21 -2.58 4.94
N SER A 98 10.31 -3.30 5.04
CA SER A 98 10.44 -4.65 4.50
C SER A 98 9.58 -5.65 5.27
N GLU A 99 9.40 -6.85 4.72
CA GLU A 99 8.69 -7.94 5.42
C GLU A 99 9.34 -8.27 6.77
N ALA A 100 10.68 -8.34 6.83
CA ALA A 100 11.40 -8.60 8.07
C ALA A 100 11.17 -7.51 9.13
N GLN A 101 11.18 -6.24 8.74
CA GLN A 101 10.92 -5.12 9.63
C GLN A 101 9.46 -5.09 10.12
N LEU A 102 8.51 -5.44 9.26
CA LEU A 102 7.11 -5.58 9.66
C LEU A 102 6.92 -6.72 10.65
N ILE A 103 7.57 -7.86 10.43
CA ILE A 103 7.55 -8.98 11.37
C ILE A 103 8.10 -8.54 12.72
N ALA A 104 9.26 -7.91 12.76
CA ALA A 104 9.86 -7.40 14.00
C ALA A 104 8.91 -6.45 14.76
N LEU A 105 8.28 -5.52 14.03
CA LEU A 105 7.30 -4.59 14.59
C LEU A 105 6.07 -5.31 15.16
N ILE A 106 5.53 -6.30 14.44
CA ILE A 106 4.31 -7.03 14.84
C ILE A 106 4.56 -7.97 16.02
N THR A 107 5.71 -8.64 16.04
CA THR A 107 6.05 -9.61 17.10
C THR A 107 6.70 -8.96 18.30
N GLY A 108 7.00 -7.65 18.26
CA GLY A 108 7.75 -6.94 19.30
C GLY A 108 9.17 -7.48 19.46
N ALA A 109 9.76 -8.04 18.40
CA ALA A 109 11.13 -8.53 18.42
C ALA A 109 12.06 -7.34 18.16
N SER A 110 12.66 -6.83 19.24
CA SER A 110 13.69 -5.78 19.22
C SER A 110 15.08 -6.34 19.01
#